data_AF-A0AAJ7VZJ7-F1
#
_entry.id   AF-A0AAJ7VZJ7-F1
#
_cell.length_a   1.000
_cell.length_b   1.000
_cell.length_c   1.000
_cell.angle_alpha   90.00
_cell.angle_beta   90.00
_cell.angle_gamma   90.00
#
_symmetry.space_group_name_H-M   'P 1'
#
loop_
_entity.id
_entity.type
_entity.pdbx_description
1 polymer ?
#
loop_
_entity_poly.entity_id
_entity_poly.type
_entity_poly.pdbx_seq_one_letter_code
_entity_poly.pdbx_strand_id
1 'polypeptide(L)'
;MSAKPLMIVSNRYGLTNEDLNRRWSNPNQVLHPVIYHTKGLMEYCTRVLQRPPHVFVDYHGHSRRKNVFLFGCSTSGSWSAADKSKLDKPLMYLMLPHLMQKFSPAFALPLCSFKVERNKESTARVAIWRQLGVWRCGRCGRAIPDRWETLSSGAEW
;
A
#
# COMPACT_ATOMS: atom_id res chain seq x y z
N MET A 1 -10.51 4.77 26.00
CA MET A 1 -9.16 4.40 25.53
C MET A 1 -9.05 4.75 24.05
N SER A 2 -8.20 5.71 23.68
CA SER A 2 -7.98 6.07 22.27
C SER A 2 -7.12 4.99 21.60
N ALA A 3 -7.71 4.21 20.69
CA ALA A 3 -6.96 3.22 19.92
C ALA A 3 -6.06 3.96 18.92
N LYS A 4 -4.73 3.83 19.10
CA LYS A 4 -3.78 4.40 18.14
C LYS A 4 -3.87 3.63 16.82
N PRO A 5 -4.01 4.31 15.66
CA PRO A 5 -4.03 3.63 14.37
C PRO A 5 -2.69 2.95 14.10
N LEU A 6 -2.72 1.65 13.81
CA LEU A 6 -1.54 0.88 13.42
C LEU A 6 -1.31 1.02 11.91
N MET A 7 -0.11 1.49 11.53
CA MET A 7 0.38 1.57 10.15
C MET A 7 1.54 0.59 9.98
N ILE A 8 1.53 -0.21 8.91
CA ILE A 8 2.58 -1.22 8.63
C ILE A 8 3.24 -0.91 7.28
N VAL A 9 4.57 -0.99 7.23
CA VAL A 9 5.43 -0.68 6.07
C VAL A 9 6.26 -1.91 5.69
N SER A 10 6.39 -2.22 4.39
CA SER A 10 7.21 -3.32 3.86
C SER A 10 8.26 -2.81 2.86
N ASN A 11 9.45 -3.43 2.82
CA ASN A 11 10.52 -3.16 1.85
C ASN A 11 10.74 -4.36 0.89
N ARG A 12 11.33 -4.10 -0.28
CA ARG A 12 11.18 -4.91 -1.51
C ARG A 12 12.20 -6.03 -1.75
N TYR A 13 13.18 -6.25 -0.87
CA TYR A 13 14.28 -7.19 -1.14
C TYR A 13 14.19 -8.44 -0.26
N GLY A 14 14.05 -9.61 -0.91
CA GLY A 14 14.27 -10.92 -0.30
C GLY A 14 15.60 -11.51 -0.79
N LEU A 15 16.14 -12.49 -0.06
CA LEU A 15 17.35 -13.24 -0.44
C LEU A 15 17.06 -14.30 -1.51
N THR A 16 15.79 -14.57 -1.77
CA THR A 16 15.32 -15.40 -2.87
C THR A 16 15.18 -14.49 -4.09
N ASN A 17 15.59 -14.96 -5.28
CA ASN A 17 15.57 -14.20 -6.53
C ASN A 17 14.14 -13.91 -7.06
N GLU A 18 13.20 -13.67 -6.14
CA GLU A 18 11.78 -13.48 -6.37
C GLU A 18 11.35 -12.07 -5.97
N ASP A 19 10.46 -11.46 -6.75
CA ASP A 19 9.81 -10.21 -6.35
C ASP A 19 8.84 -10.50 -5.19
N LEU A 20 9.24 -10.16 -3.96
CA LEU A 20 8.40 -10.33 -2.76
C LEU A 20 7.02 -9.68 -2.92
N ASN A 21 6.91 -8.58 -3.69
CA ASN A 21 5.63 -7.95 -3.95
C ASN A 21 4.79 -8.65 -5.03
N ARG A 22 5.12 -9.90 -5.37
CA ARG A 22 4.32 -10.83 -6.17
C ARG A 22 3.94 -12.09 -5.41
N ARG A 23 4.24 -12.15 -4.11
CA ARG A 23 4.07 -13.35 -3.28
C ARG A 23 3.12 -13.15 -2.10
N TRP A 24 2.43 -12.02 -1.99
CA TRP A 24 1.56 -11.72 -0.85
C TRP A 24 0.27 -12.55 -0.79
N SER A 25 -0.21 -13.05 -1.94
CA SER A 25 -1.41 -13.91 -1.98
C SER A 25 -1.18 -15.21 -1.20
N ASN A 26 -0.02 -15.84 -1.39
CA ASN A 26 0.41 -17.06 -0.71
C ASN A 26 1.94 -17.05 -0.45
N PRO A 27 2.42 -16.32 0.58
CA PRO A 27 3.84 -16.29 0.90
C PRO A 27 4.29 -17.63 1.47
N ASN A 28 5.55 -18.00 1.24
CA ASN A 28 6.14 -19.22 1.79
C ASN A 28 6.96 -18.84 3.03
N GLN A 29 6.83 -19.60 4.12
CA GLN A 29 7.48 -19.26 5.40
C GLN A 29 9.02 -19.28 5.30
N VAL A 30 9.58 -20.19 4.51
CA VAL A 30 11.05 -20.35 4.36
C VAL A 30 11.60 -19.38 3.31
N LEU A 31 10.94 -19.28 2.15
CA LEU A 31 11.41 -18.45 1.03
C LEU A 31 11.06 -16.97 1.20
N HIS A 32 9.96 -16.66 1.87
CA HIS A 32 9.39 -15.31 2.00
C HIS A 32 9.11 -14.93 3.46
N PRO A 33 10.03 -15.17 4.41
CA PRO A 33 9.75 -15.07 5.84
C PRO A 33 9.22 -13.69 6.25
N VAL A 34 9.77 -12.63 5.66
CA VAL A 34 9.39 -11.24 5.96
C VAL A 34 7.91 -11.00 5.66
N ILE A 35 7.45 -11.28 4.44
CA ILE A 35 6.05 -11.02 4.07
C ILE A 35 5.11 -12.07 4.67
N TYR A 36 5.59 -13.30 4.91
CA TYR A 36 4.83 -14.35 5.59
C TYR A 36 4.46 -13.91 7.01
N HIS A 37 5.45 -13.57 7.83
CA HIS A 37 5.22 -13.15 9.21
C HIS A 37 4.54 -11.77 9.29
N THR A 38 4.83 -10.84 8.39
CA THR A 38 4.12 -9.56 8.32
C THR A 38 2.63 -9.77 8.07
N LYS A 39 2.26 -10.63 7.12
CA LYS A 39 0.86 -10.98 6.85
C LYS A 39 0.23 -11.71 8.04
N GLY A 40 0.96 -12.64 8.65
CA GLY A 40 0.53 -13.35 9.86
C GLY A 40 0.20 -12.41 11.02
N LEU A 41 1.01 -11.37 11.24
CA LEU A 41 0.71 -10.33 12.24
C LEU A 41 -0.59 -9.58 11.92
N MET A 42 -0.80 -9.20 10.65
CA MET A 42 -2.04 -8.54 10.24
C MET A 42 -3.27 -9.45 10.37
N GLU A 43 -3.10 -10.74 10.07
CA GLU A 43 -4.14 -11.76 10.28
C GLU A 43 -4.47 -11.91 11.77
N TYR A 44 -3.46 -11.94 12.64
CA TYR A 44 -3.65 -11.96 14.09
C TYR A 44 -4.41 -10.72 14.58
N CYS A 45 -3.98 -9.52 14.17
CA CYS A 45 -4.68 -8.28 14.51
C CYS A 45 -6.14 -8.28 14.04
N THR A 46 -6.40 -8.79 12.83
CA THR A 46 -7.72 -8.76 12.21
C THR A 46 -8.65 -9.82 12.79
N ARG A 47 -8.18 -11.07 12.89
CA ARG A 47 -9.03 -12.25 13.19
C ARG A 47 -9.03 -12.62 14.67
N VAL A 48 -7.94 -12.37 15.40
CA VAL A 48 -7.84 -12.72 16.82
C VAL A 48 -8.15 -11.50 17.68
N LEU A 49 -7.45 -10.39 17.46
CA LEU A 49 -7.67 -9.17 18.26
C LEU A 49 -8.91 -8.39 17.87
N GLN A 50 -9.55 -8.71 16.73
CA GLN A 50 -10.68 -7.97 16.16
C GLN A 50 -10.37 -6.47 15.99
N ARG A 51 -9.12 -6.17 15.66
CA ARG A 51 -8.55 -4.82 15.49
C ARG A 51 -7.76 -4.77 14.19
N PRO A 52 -8.43 -4.77 13.03
CA PRO A 52 -7.74 -4.70 11.74
C PRO A 52 -6.92 -3.40 11.63
N PRO A 53 -5.79 -3.42 10.91
CA PRO A 53 -5.07 -2.21 10.57
C PRO A 53 -5.99 -1.21 9.88
N HIS A 54 -5.96 0.05 10.31
CA HIS A 54 -6.80 1.09 9.72
C HIS A 54 -6.29 1.51 8.35
N VAL A 55 -4.97 1.50 8.17
CA VAL A 55 -4.28 1.89 6.94
C VAL A 55 -3.10 0.95 6.72
N PHE A 56 -2.91 0.51 5.48
CA PHE A 56 -1.73 -0.24 5.05
C PHE A 56 -1.05 0.49 3.88
N VAL A 57 0.24 0.78 4.01
CA VAL A 57 1.00 1.46 2.94
C VAL A 57 2.27 0.67 2.60
N ASP A 58 2.32 0.22 1.35
CA ASP A 58 3.45 -0.47 0.74
C ASP A 58 4.35 0.55 0.01
N TYR A 59 5.53 0.87 0.55
CA TYR A 59 6.39 1.94 0.01
C TYR A 59 7.35 1.43 -1.06
N HIS A 60 7.36 2.12 -2.20
CA HIS A 60 8.07 1.72 -3.40
C HIS A 60 8.82 2.89 -4.04
N GLY A 61 10.13 2.70 -4.27
CA GLY A 61 10.88 3.46 -5.27
C GLY A 61 10.30 3.37 -6.69
N HIS A 62 10.15 4.49 -7.39
CA HIS A 62 9.85 4.54 -8.84
C HIS A 62 11.01 5.19 -9.59
N SER A 63 11.61 4.49 -10.55
CA SER A 63 12.81 4.97 -11.26
C SER A 63 12.54 6.12 -12.23
N ARG A 64 11.34 6.21 -12.81
CA ARG A 64 11.02 7.18 -13.88
C ARG A 64 10.20 8.41 -13.46
N ARG A 65 9.63 8.44 -12.26
CA ARG A 65 8.67 9.49 -11.83
C ARG A 65 9.14 10.07 -10.51
N LYS A 66 9.41 11.37 -10.49
CA LYS A 66 10.05 12.07 -9.35
C LYS A 66 9.10 12.43 -8.20
N ASN A 67 7.79 12.44 -8.45
CA ASN A 67 6.76 12.78 -7.46
C ASN A 67 6.36 11.60 -6.56
N VAL A 68 5.61 11.91 -5.50
CA VAL A 68 4.94 10.94 -4.63
C VAL A 68 3.51 10.70 -5.12
N PHE A 69 3.08 9.45 -5.21
CA PHE A 69 1.73 9.09 -5.63
C PHE A 69 1.29 7.75 -5.06
N LEU A 70 -0.01 7.47 -5.06
CA LEU A 70 -0.59 6.28 -4.43
C LEU A 70 -1.33 5.39 -5.44
N PHE A 71 -1.19 4.10 -5.23
CA PHE A 71 -1.91 3.05 -5.93
C PHE A 71 -2.84 2.32 -4.96
N GLY A 72 -4.14 2.64 -4.97
CA GLY A 72 -5.14 1.99 -4.10
C GLY A 72 -5.93 0.89 -4.81
N CYS A 73 -7.06 0.47 -4.23
CA CYS A 73 -7.94 -0.55 -4.81
C CYS A 73 -9.39 -0.07 -4.81
N SER A 74 -9.98 0.07 -5.99
CA SER A 74 -11.41 0.34 -6.20
C SER A 74 -12.12 -0.94 -6.62
N THR A 75 -13.35 -1.17 -6.14
CA THR A 75 -14.16 -2.31 -6.58
C THR A 75 -14.61 -2.12 -8.04
N SER A 76 -15.04 -0.90 -8.39
CA SER A 76 -15.47 -0.56 -9.74
C SER A 76 -14.31 -0.61 -10.75
N GLY A 77 -13.11 -0.25 -10.31
CA GLY A 77 -11.87 -0.34 -11.09
C GLY A 77 -11.19 -1.72 -11.09
N SER A 78 -11.81 -2.77 -10.54
CA SER A 78 -11.23 -4.11 -10.49
C SER A 78 -11.50 -4.91 -11.76
N TRP A 79 -10.57 -5.79 -12.14
CA TRP A 79 -10.79 -6.74 -13.22
C TRP A 79 -11.77 -7.87 -12.82
N SER A 80 -11.86 -8.20 -11.53
CA SER A 80 -12.65 -9.33 -11.01
C SER A 80 -14.13 -8.98 -10.89
N ALA A 81 -15.00 -9.82 -11.46
CA ALA A 81 -16.45 -9.66 -11.33
C ALA A 81 -16.93 -9.72 -9.87
N ALA A 82 -16.28 -10.54 -9.03
CA ALA A 82 -16.60 -10.67 -7.62
C ALA A 82 -16.21 -9.44 -6.78
N ASP A 83 -15.25 -8.63 -7.24
CA ASP A 83 -15.00 -7.34 -6.63
C ASP A 83 -16.04 -6.32 -7.08
N LYS A 84 -16.37 -6.30 -8.39
CA LYS A 84 -17.35 -5.37 -8.97
C LYS A 84 -18.76 -5.53 -8.41
N SER A 85 -19.12 -6.72 -7.92
CA SER A 85 -20.41 -6.94 -7.26
C SER A 85 -20.51 -6.28 -5.88
N LYS A 86 -19.39 -5.85 -5.29
CA LYS A 86 -19.35 -5.14 -4.01
C LYS A 86 -19.54 -3.65 -4.22
N LEU A 87 -20.26 -3.00 -3.30
CA LEU A 87 -20.44 -1.55 -3.27
C LEU A 87 -19.07 -0.84 -3.23
N ASP A 88 -18.83 0.06 -4.19
CA ASP A 88 -17.63 0.87 -4.20
C ASP A 88 -17.66 1.92 -3.10
N LYS A 89 -16.51 2.15 -2.47
CA LYS A 89 -16.38 3.09 -1.34
C LYS A 89 -15.24 4.08 -1.62
N PRO A 90 -15.44 5.05 -2.53
CA PRO A 90 -14.38 5.97 -2.95
C PRO A 90 -13.67 6.69 -1.80
N LEU A 91 -14.44 7.09 -0.78
CA LEU A 91 -13.88 7.74 0.41
C LEU A 91 -12.77 6.89 1.07
N MET A 92 -12.85 5.57 1.05
CA MET A 92 -11.87 4.71 1.71
C MET A 92 -10.50 4.72 1.03
N TYR A 93 -10.44 4.81 -0.30
CA TYR A 93 -9.16 4.80 -1.04
C TYR A 93 -8.73 6.19 -1.54
N LEU A 94 -9.63 7.19 -1.59
CA LEU A 94 -9.32 8.55 -2.03
C LEU A 94 -8.95 9.51 -0.90
N MET A 95 -9.38 9.26 0.34
CA MET A 95 -9.15 10.20 1.45
C MET A 95 -7.66 10.50 1.68
N LEU A 96 -6.81 9.47 1.75
CA LEU A 96 -5.38 9.65 1.96
C LEU A 96 -4.71 10.40 0.77
N PRO A 97 -4.93 10.04 -0.51
CA PRO A 97 -4.43 10.83 -1.63
C PRO A 97 -4.81 12.32 -1.60
N HIS A 98 -6.08 12.65 -1.30
CA HIS A 98 -6.51 14.05 -1.23
C HIS A 98 -5.88 14.79 -0.05
N LEU A 99 -5.73 14.12 1.08
CA LEU A 99 -5.00 14.67 2.23
C LEU A 99 -3.55 14.95 1.87
N MET A 100 -2.86 13.99 1.24
CA MET A 100 -1.47 14.16 0.82
C MET A 100 -1.28 15.27 -0.20
N GLN A 101 -2.22 15.46 -1.13
CA GLN A 101 -2.18 16.58 -2.08
C GLN A 101 -2.23 17.94 -1.39
N LYS A 102 -2.95 18.04 -0.25
CA LYS A 102 -3.06 19.28 0.52
C LYS A 102 -1.80 19.58 1.33
N PHE A 103 -1.16 18.54 1.88
CA PHE A 103 -0.06 18.70 2.84
C PHE A 103 1.34 18.51 2.26
N SER A 104 1.47 17.92 1.06
CA SER A 104 2.76 17.61 0.46
C SER A 104 2.85 18.18 -0.95
N PRO A 105 3.69 19.21 -1.19
CA PRO A 105 3.95 19.74 -2.52
C PRO A 105 4.52 18.69 -3.49
N ALA A 106 5.21 17.68 -2.95
CA ALA A 106 5.77 16.59 -3.75
C ALA A 106 4.72 15.56 -4.19
N PHE A 107 3.51 15.57 -3.60
CA PHE A 107 2.45 14.64 -3.92
C PHE A 107 1.72 15.04 -5.20
N ALA A 108 1.56 14.09 -6.11
CA ALA A 108 0.89 14.26 -7.38
C ALA A 108 -0.36 13.37 -7.44
N LEU A 109 -1.50 13.92 -7.03
CA LEU A 109 -2.80 13.23 -7.11
C LEU A 109 -3.13 12.71 -8.52
N PRO A 110 -2.84 13.42 -9.63
CA PRO A 110 -3.11 12.93 -10.98
C PRO A 110 -2.33 11.64 -11.37
N LEU A 111 -1.24 11.34 -10.66
CA LEU A 111 -0.45 10.13 -10.90
C LEU A 111 -0.95 8.91 -10.12
N CYS A 112 -1.95 9.09 -9.26
CA CYS A 112 -2.55 7.99 -8.50
C CYS A 112 -3.39 7.08 -9.42
N SER A 113 -3.49 5.80 -9.08
CA SER A 113 -4.36 4.87 -9.78
C SER A 113 -4.97 3.82 -8.85
N PHE A 114 -6.27 3.63 -8.96
CA PHE A 114 -7.04 2.73 -8.09
C PHE A 114 -7.49 1.46 -8.82
N LYS A 115 -7.01 1.27 -10.06
CA LYS A 115 -7.29 0.08 -10.86
C LYS A 115 -6.64 -1.15 -10.25
N VAL A 116 -7.38 -2.25 -10.24
CA VAL A 116 -6.90 -3.58 -9.83
C VAL A 116 -6.85 -4.47 -11.06
N GLU A 117 -5.65 -4.72 -11.56
CA GLU A 117 -5.40 -5.54 -12.74
C GLU A 117 -5.06 -6.98 -12.37
N ARG A 118 -5.34 -7.93 -13.27
CA ARG A 118 -5.09 -9.38 -13.05
C ARG A 118 -3.64 -9.70 -12.71
N ASN A 119 -2.68 -8.98 -13.31
CA ASN A 119 -1.27 -9.20 -13.02
C ASN A 119 -0.81 -8.60 -11.66
N LYS A 120 -1.68 -7.94 -10.89
CA LYS A 120 -1.36 -7.33 -9.59
C LYS A 120 -1.97 -8.07 -8.39
N GLU A 121 -2.65 -9.19 -8.61
CA GLU A 121 -3.39 -9.87 -7.54
C GLU A 121 -2.54 -10.32 -6.36
N SER A 122 -1.32 -10.75 -6.64
CA SER A 122 -0.37 -11.20 -5.63
C SER A 122 0.47 -10.06 -5.03
N THR A 123 0.13 -8.80 -5.32
CA THR A 123 0.75 -7.63 -4.68
C THR A 123 0.17 -7.38 -3.30
N ALA A 124 0.96 -6.77 -2.42
CA ALA A 124 0.58 -6.47 -1.04
C ALA A 124 -0.76 -5.74 -0.97
N ARG A 125 -0.91 -4.63 -1.72
CA ARG A 125 -2.15 -3.84 -1.71
C ARG A 125 -3.40 -4.69 -2.03
N VAL A 126 -3.32 -5.58 -3.03
CA VAL A 126 -4.50 -6.34 -3.49
C VAL A 126 -4.78 -7.52 -2.55
N ALA A 127 -3.74 -8.23 -2.12
CA ALA A 127 -3.88 -9.35 -1.19
C ALA A 127 -4.46 -8.88 0.15
N ILE A 128 -3.91 -7.81 0.73
CA ILE A 128 -4.37 -7.26 2.01
C ILE A 128 -5.78 -6.69 1.91
N TRP A 129 -6.10 -5.98 0.82
CA TRP A 129 -7.46 -5.49 0.55
C TRP A 129 -8.50 -6.60 0.55
N ARG A 130 -8.25 -7.66 -0.24
CA ARG A 130 -9.24 -8.72 -0.47
C ARG A 130 -9.32 -9.71 0.69
N GLN A 131 -8.18 -10.07 1.28
CA GLN A 131 -8.12 -11.15 2.26
C GLN A 131 -8.34 -10.67 3.70
N LEU A 132 -7.98 -9.42 4.01
CA LEU A 132 -8.10 -8.85 5.36
C LEU A 132 -9.10 -7.70 5.44
N GLY A 133 -9.69 -7.26 4.32
CA GLY A 133 -10.70 -6.20 4.33
C GLY A 133 -10.18 -4.81 4.69
N VAL A 134 -8.86 -4.58 4.58
CA VAL A 134 -8.26 -3.26 4.83
C VAL A 134 -8.48 -2.36 3.61
N TRP A 135 -9.54 -1.56 3.64
CA TRP A 135 -9.94 -0.71 2.52
C TRP A 135 -8.99 0.46 2.24
N ARG A 136 -8.33 0.98 3.28
CA ARG A 136 -7.33 2.05 3.15
C ARG A 136 -5.94 1.46 2.91
N CYS A 137 -5.84 0.61 1.90
CA CYS A 137 -4.60 -0.01 1.49
C CYS A 137 -4.09 0.66 0.20
N GLY A 138 -2.77 0.81 0.10
CA GLY A 138 -2.19 1.30 -1.14
C GLY A 138 -0.70 1.10 -1.21
N ARG A 139 -0.17 1.23 -2.43
CA ARG A 139 1.27 1.33 -2.66
C ARG A 139 1.65 2.79 -2.88
N CYS A 140 2.59 3.30 -2.11
CA CYS A 140 3.16 4.63 -2.31
C CYS A 140 4.37 4.55 -3.23
N GLY A 141 4.33 5.22 -4.38
CA GLY A 141 5.51 5.47 -5.22
C GLY A 141 6.26 6.71 -4.72
N ARG A 142 7.57 6.64 -4.57
CA ARG A 142 8.48 7.80 -4.38
C ARG A 142 9.69 7.62 -5.30
N ALA A 143 10.22 8.67 -5.91
CA ALA A 143 11.56 8.55 -6.49
C ALA A 143 12.62 8.42 -5.39
N ILE A 144 13.60 7.56 -5.60
CA ILE A 144 14.83 7.60 -4.81
C ILE A 144 15.60 8.82 -5.34
N PRO A 145 15.88 9.85 -4.54
CA PRO A 145 16.73 10.94 -4.99
C PRO A 145 18.11 10.37 -5.33
N ASP A 146 18.67 10.74 -6.48
CA ASP A 146 20.03 10.34 -6.88
C ASP A 146 21.13 10.99 -6.00
N ARG A 147 20.75 11.80 -5.00
CA ARG A 147 21.68 12.43 -4.05
C ARG A 147 20.93 12.87 -2.79
N TRP A 148 21.56 12.74 -1.63
CA TRP A 148 21.05 13.21 -0.32
C TRP A 148 21.18 14.73 -0.13
N GLU A 149 21.61 15.48 -1.14
CA GLU A 149 21.77 16.93 -1.07
C GLU A 149 20.47 17.64 -1.48
N THR A 150 20.10 18.66 -0.68
CA THR A 150 18.94 19.57 -0.77
C THR A 150 17.65 19.15 -0.04
N LEU A 151 17.76 18.94 1.28
CA LEU A 151 16.76 19.45 2.25
C LEU A 151 17.36 20.57 3.12
N SER A 152 18.26 21.36 2.53
CA SER A 152 18.89 22.53 3.15
C SER A 152 18.63 23.75 2.29
N SER A 153 17.36 24.18 2.23
CA SER A 153 17.03 25.57 1.89
C SER A 153 15.59 25.87 2.30
N GLY A 154 15.46 26.55 3.44
CA GLY A 154 14.41 27.54 3.66
C GLY A 154 12.99 27.02 3.91
N ALA A 155 12.73 26.59 5.14
CA ALA A 155 11.42 26.79 5.76
C ALA A 155 11.65 26.90 7.28
N GLU A 156 11.73 28.14 7.77
CA GLU A 156 11.57 28.44 9.19
C GLU A 156 10.07 28.27 9.55
N TRP A 157 9.86 27.54 10.65
CA TRP A 157 8.62 27.27 11.42
C TRP A 157 7.50 26.44 10.76
#